data_AF-R5KXK6-F1
#
_entry.id   AF-R5KXK6-F1
#
_cell.length_a   1.000
_cell.length_b   1.000
_cell.length_c   1.000
_cell.angle_alpha   90.00
_cell.angle_beta   90.00
_cell.angle_gamma   90.00
#
_symmetry.space_group_name_H-M   'P 1'
#
loop_
_entity.id
_entity.type
_entity.pdbx_description
1 polymer ?
#
loop_
_entity_poly.entity_id
_entity_poly.type
_entity_poly.pdbx_seq_one_letter_code
_entity_poly.pdbx_strand_id
1 'polypeptide(L)'
;MKRTLTLLLSTMLMLAFMPCVVPVYADNPFRGVWINNTAEQYEQLKMNLYDKSIKLSDEAGQSYGYLQVENDFVSDYWIITDVTAIQGNKAQVKYYSLRYGMPEQKESMTVTYNAADGSIAFGEGYTFAPSSACKFVEIIKSDVNIRTAPVTGAPVMKAQAGMTFAYAGLDKGWYKVSLADGTTGYVSGELANPLSGEASRIPDEAFGRSGQYVSDDNSTLHSVDFMRKGDVVYMSVAHSHVNVNTGSMRYYGTTIYKGKVDGCRLVFTKKLDGFNVVLDSGVDEGSMTDIKPYTVYYSPTNADFVVDGKMIKAKSF
;
A
#
# COMPACT_ATOMS: atom_id res chain seq x y z
N MET A 1 -63.72 13.34 30.12
CA MET A 1 -63.30 11.92 30.17
C MET A 1 -61.94 11.79 29.52
N LYS A 2 -60.89 11.67 30.32
CA LYS A 2 -59.49 11.50 29.88
C LYS A 2 -59.30 10.04 29.46
N ARG A 3 -58.81 9.79 28.24
CA ARG A 3 -58.31 8.48 27.81
C ARG A 3 -56.81 8.62 27.57
N THR A 4 -56.04 8.14 28.55
CA THR A 4 -54.60 7.92 28.51
C THR A 4 -54.28 6.78 27.53
N LEU A 5 -53.47 7.07 26.51
CA LEU A 5 -52.88 6.10 25.60
C LEU A 5 -51.43 5.86 26.05
N THR A 6 -51.15 4.67 26.56
CA THR A 6 -49.82 4.24 27.00
C THR A 6 -49.02 3.80 25.77
N LEU A 7 -47.93 4.50 25.47
CA LEU A 7 -46.97 4.13 24.43
C LEU A 7 -45.97 3.13 25.04
N LEU A 8 -45.97 1.88 24.56
CA LEU A 8 -44.95 0.88 24.87
C LEU A 8 -43.76 1.09 23.91
N LEU A 9 -42.67 1.63 24.46
CA LEU A 9 -41.40 1.79 23.76
C LEU A 9 -40.63 0.45 23.85
N SER A 10 -40.61 -0.31 22.76
CA SER A 10 -39.80 -1.54 22.68
C SER A 10 -38.34 -1.17 22.38
N THR A 11 -37.50 -1.15 23.41
CA THR A 11 -36.04 -1.08 23.29
C THR A 11 -35.50 -2.40 22.75
N MET A 12 -35.34 -2.49 21.43
CA MET A 12 -34.61 -3.58 20.80
C MET A 12 -33.12 -3.35 20.98
N LEU A 13 -32.56 -3.91 22.05
CA LEU A 13 -31.12 -3.98 22.31
C LEU A 13 -30.50 -4.95 21.30
N MET A 14 -30.14 -4.46 20.11
CA MET A 14 -29.25 -5.19 19.20
C MET A 14 -27.86 -5.22 19.83
N LEU A 15 -27.54 -6.29 20.56
CA LEU A 15 -26.16 -6.71 20.76
C LEU A 15 -25.60 -7.13 19.40
N ALA A 16 -25.05 -6.17 18.67
CA ALA A 16 -24.13 -6.47 17.58
C ALA A 16 -22.89 -7.09 18.22
N PHE A 17 -22.79 -8.43 18.16
CA PHE A 17 -21.52 -9.13 18.30
C PHE A 17 -20.63 -8.69 17.13
N MET A 18 -19.93 -7.57 17.30
CA MET A 18 -18.71 -7.32 16.54
C MET A 18 -17.74 -8.43 16.94
N PRO A 19 -17.30 -9.31 16.02
CA PRO A 19 -16.12 -10.09 16.30
C PRO A 19 -14.99 -9.07 16.48
N CYS A 20 -14.53 -8.93 17.72
CA CYS A 20 -13.26 -8.28 18.00
C CYS A 20 -12.21 -9.12 17.27
N VAL A 21 -11.92 -8.75 16.03
CA VAL A 21 -10.76 -9.24 15.31
C VAL A 21 -9.61 -8.61 16.06
N VAL A 22 -9.10 -9.33 17.07
CA VAL A 22 -7.89 -8.93 17.78
C VAL A 22 -6.84 -8.74 16.68
N PRO A 23 -6.33 -7.53 16.45
CA PRO A 23 -5.38 -7.32 15.39
C PRO A 23 -4.17 -8.23 15.64
N VAL A 24 -3.63 -8.80 14.58
CA VAL A 24 -2.45 -9.70 14.55
C VAL A 24 -1.16 -9.03 15.10
N TYR A 25 -1.26 -7.84 15.71
CA TYR A 25 -0.16 -7.08 16.29
C TYR A 25 0.16 -7.42 17.75
N ALA A 26 -0.69 -8.19 18.45
CA ALA A 26 -0.57 -8.39 19.90
C ALA A 26 0.73 -9.10 20.35
N ASP A 27 1.31 -9.97 19.52
CA ASP A 27 2.50 -10.73 19.93
C ASP A 27 3.80 -9.90 19.87
N ASN A 28 3.85 -8.84 19.05
CA ASN A 28 5.05 -8.02 18.85
C ASN A 28 4.68 -6.58 18.42
N PRO A 29 4.08 -5.76 19.30
CA PRO A 29 3.54 -4.45 18.93
C PRO A 29 4.64 -3.44 18.51
N PHE A 30 5.88 -3.68 18.91
CA PHE A 30 7.01 -2.79 18.62
C PHE A 30 7.76 -3.11 17.31
N ARG A 31 7.01 -3.64 16.32
CA ARG A 31 7.53 -3.98 15.00
C ARG A 31 6.56 -3.56 13.92
N GLY A 32 6.97 -2.62 13.08
CA GLY A 32 6.12 -2.11 12.01
C GLY A 32 6.62 -0.80 11.42
N VAL A 33 5.75 -0.19 10.62
CA VAL A 33 5.90 1.15 10.08
C VAL A 33 4.60 1.90 10.29
N TRP A 34 4.67 3.12 10.82
CA TRP A 34 3.55 4.02 11.01
C TRP A 34 3.88 5.39 10.43
N ILE A 35 2.91 6.03 9.79
CA ILE A 35 3.10 7.29 9.07
C ILE A 35 1.94 8.23 9.38
N ASN A 36 2.24 9.35 10.03
CA ASN A 36 1.34 10.48 10.11
C ASN A 36 1.77 11.47 9.01
N ASN A 37 0.90 11.73 8.05
CA ASN A 37 1.17 12.67 6.97
C ASN A 37 0.04 13.69 6.89
N THR A 38 0.39 14.95 7.13
CA THR A 38 -0.52 16.10 7.08
C THR A 38 0.01 17.14 6.10
N ALA A 39 -0.73 18.22 5.89
CA ALA A 39 -0.27 19.31 5.03
C ALA A 39 0.97 20.04 5.59
N GLU A 40 1.22 19.96 6.90
CA GLU A 40 2.27 20.73 7.58
C GLU A 40 3.44 19.86 8.03
N GLN A 41 3.22 18.55 8.20
CA GLN A 41 4.17 17.68 8.84
C GLN A 41 4.06 16.24 8.35
N TYR A 42 5.22 15.63 8.13
CA TYR A 42 5.42 14.22 7.85
C TYR A 42 6.18 13.56 9.01
N GLU A 43 5.64 12.46 9.53
CA GLU A 43 6.27 11.65 10.56
C GLU A 43 6.22 10.19 10.16
N GLN A 44 7.37 9.51 10.15
CA GLN A 44 7.44 8.07 9.92
C GLN A 44 8.20 7.39 11.06
N LEU A 45 7.49 6.56 11.82
CA LEU A 45 8.10 5.63 12.76
C LEU A 45 8.28 4.28 12.06
N LYS A 46 9.52 3.89 11.79
CA LYS A 46 9.86 2.54 11.31
C LYS A 46 10.71 1.86 12.36
N MET A 47 10.22 0.77 12.95
CA MET A 47 10.96 0.08 14.00
C MET A 47 10.75 -1.43 14.00
N ASN A 48 11.76 -2.13 14.50
CA ASN A 48 11.73 -3.51 14.93
C ASN A 48 12.56 -3.62 16.20
N LEU A 49 11.94 -3.40 17.37
CA LEU A 49 12.66 -3.38 18.65
C LEU A 49 13.16 -4.75 19.12
N TYR A 50 12.90 -5.81 18.33
CA TYR A 50 13.31 -7.18 18.65
C TYR A 50 14.55 -7.63 17.87
N ASP A 51 14.96 -6.88 16.84
CA ASP A 51 16.09 -7.22 15.99
C ASP A 51 16.75 -5.97 15.42
N LYS A 52 18.03 -5.77 15.75
CA LYS A 52 18.84 -4.63 15.32
C LYS A 52 19.34 -4.85 13.89
N SER A 53 18.44 -4.69 12.93
CA SER A 53 18.69 -5.07 11.53
C SER A 53 18.29 -4.01 10.51
N ILE A 54 17.68 -2.91 10.93
CA ILE A 54 17.28 -1.82 10.04
C ILE A 54 18.52 -1.00 9.69
N LYS A 55 18.89 -1.00 8.41
CA LYS A 55 19.99 -0.19 7.89
C LYS A 55 19.63 1.29 7.88
N LEU A 56 20.63 2.11 8.19
CA LEU A 56 20.58 3.56 7.98
C LEU A 56 21.01 3.91 6.55
N SER A 57 20.54 5.04 6.05
CA SER A 57 20.80 5.51 4.68
C SER A 57 22.27 5.83 4.40
N ASP A 58 23.08 6.06 5.43
CA ASP A 58 24.53 6.30 5.34
C ASP A 58 25.37 5.03 5.46
N GLU A 59 24.74 3.85 5.51
CA GLU A 59 25.35 2.53 5.67
C GLU A 59 26.23 2.38 6.94
N ALA A 60 26.23 3.35 7.86
CA ALA A 60 27.15 3.41 9.00
C ALA A 60 26.82 2.41 10.13
N GLY A 61 25.69 1.70 10.03
CA GLY A 61 25.35 0.64 10.98
C GLY A 61 23.90 0.14 10.88
N GLN A 62 23.59 -0.84 11.72
CA GLN A 62 22.23 -1.32 11.95
C GLN A 62 21.61 -0.62 13.16
N SER A 63 20.30 -0.42 13.11
CA SER A 63 19.48 0.19 14.15
C SER A 63 18.27 -0.69 14.46
N TYR A 64 17.58 -0.37 15.55
CA TYR A 64 16.25 -0.94 15.84
C TYR A 64 15.13 -0.17 15.11
N GLY A 65 15.48 0.86 14.35
CA GLY A 65 14.54 1.73 13.68
C GLY A 65 14.87 3.20 13.83
N TYR A 66 13.94 4.02 13.39
CA TYR A 66 14.01 5.46 13.49
C TYR A 66 12.62 6.09 13.50
N LEU A 67 12.54 7.28 14.08
CA LEU A 67 11.49 8.24 13.79
C LEU A 67 12.06 9.30 12.83
N GLN A 68 11.45 9.44 11.66
CA GLN A 68 11.71 10.54 10.73
C GLN A 68 10.66 11.62 10.96
N VAL A 69 11.09 12.88 11.01
CA VAL A 69 10.19 14.03 11.14
C VAL A 69 10.59 15.07 10.11
N GLU A 70 9.64 15.52 9.31
CA GLU A 70 9.85 16.54 8.28
C GLU A 70 8.70 17.55 8.28
N ASN A 71 9.05 18.83 8.19
CA ASN A 71 8.16 19.95 7.92
C ASN A 71 8.96 21.05 7.20
N ASP A 72 8.33 22.19 6.92
CA ASP A 72 8.95 23.31 6.19
C ASP A 72 10.24 23.87 6.82
N PHE A 73 10.49 23.60 8.11
CA PHE A 73 11.61 24.15 8.88
C PHE A 73 12.63 23.10 9.33
N VAL A 74 12.19 21.85 9.48
CA VAL A 74 12.92 20.78 10.13
C VAL A 74 12.82 19.50 9.31
N SER A 75 13.97 18.87 9.06
CA SER A 75 14.09 17.46 8.68
C SER A 75 15.08 16.83 9.65
N ASP A 76 14.65 15.79 10.34
CA ASP A 76 15.45 15.08 11.36
C ASP A 76 15.10 13.59 11.40
N TYR A 77 16.07 12.80 11.86
CA TYR A 77 15.92 11.38 12.11
C TYR A 77 16.39 11.07 13.52
N TRP A 78 15.53 10.44 14.30
CA TRP A 78 15.85 9.98 15.65
C TRP A 78 16.13 8.49 15.57
N ILE A 79 17.40 8.14 15.59
CA ILE A 79 17.88 6.77 15.36
C ILE A 79 17.82 5.97 16.64
N ILE A 80 17.08 4.86 16.64
CA ILE A 80 16.96 3.97 17.79
C ILE A 80 18.16 3.01 17.83
N THR A 81 19.09 3.24 18.74
CA THR A 81 20.35 2.51 18.79
C THR A 81 20.31 1.29 19.68
N ASP A 82 19.54 1.34 20.77
CA ASP A 82 19.51 0.32 21.81
C ASP A 82 18.10 0.14 22.38
N VAL A 83 17.78 -1.09 22.77
CA VAL A 83 16.56 -1.42 23.53
C VAL A 83 17.01 -1.95 24.88
N THR A 84 16.70 -1.24 25.96
CA THR A 84 17.20 -1.57 27.31
C THR A 84 16.23 -2.46 28.09
N ALA A 85 14.93 -2.37 27.80
CA ALA A 85 13.92 -3.23 28.38
C ALA A 85 12.67 -3.27 27.49
N ILE A 86 12.01 -4.43 27.42
CA ILE A 86 10.64 -4.56 26.93
C ILE A 86 9.84 -5.25 28.04
N GLN A 87 8.78 -4.59 28.52
CA GLN A 87 7.92 -5.08 29.60
C GLN A 87 6.46 -4.87 29.22
N GLY A 88 5.84 -5.95 28.71
CA GLY A 88 4.48 -5.91 28.18
C GLY A 88 4.33 -4.82 27.11
N ASN A 89 3.50 -3.83 27.41
CA ASN A 89 3.13 -2.75 26.51
C ASN A 89 4.09 -1.55 26.51
N LYS A 90 5.29 -1.68 27.08
CA LYS A 90 6.30 -0.61 27.11
C LYS A 90 7.68 -1.14 26.70
N ALA A 91 8.39 -0.34 25.93
CA ALA A 91 9.80 -0.57 25.60
C ALA A 91 10.62 0.68 25.96
N GLN A 92 11.72 0.48 26.68
CA GLN A 92 12.71 1.52 26.94
C GLN A 92 13.79 1.45 25.87
N VAL A 93 14.05 2.57 25.22
CA VAL A 93 15.02 2.65 24.12
C VAL A 93 16.00 3.79 24.32
N LYS A 94 17.16 3.68 23.68
CA LYS A 94 18.10 4.78 23.51
C LYS A 94 18.11 5.24 22.06
N TYR A 95 18.19 6.55 21.87
CA TYR A 95 18.21 7.16 20.55
C TYR A 95 19.14 8.39 20.50
N TYR A 96 19.45 8.86 19.30
CA TYR A 96 20.05 10.17 19.06
C TYR A 96 19.42 10.83 17.83
N SER A 97 19.36 12.16 17.82
CA SER A 97 18.93 12.95 16.67
C SER A 97 20.09 13.16 15.69
N LEU A 98 19.87 12.94 14.39
CA LEU A 98 20.86 13.25 13.35
C LEU A 98 21.08 14.77 13.18
N ARG A 99 20.09 15.59 13.55
CA ARG A 99 20.16 17.05 13.42
C ARG A 99 20.77 17.74 14.63
N TYR A 100 20.44 17.29 15.84
CA TYR A 100 20.74 17.98 17.09
C TYR A 100 21.70 17.23 18.01
N GLY A 101 21.95 15.94 17.75
CA GLY A 101 22.78 15.09 18.58
C GLY A 101 24.01 14.54 17.87
N MET A 102 24.77 13.74 18.60
CA MET A 102 25.87 12.92 18.07
C MET A 102 25.62 11.44 18.44
N PRO A 103 26.10 10.46 17.65
CA PRO A 103 25.87 9.03 17.92
C PRO A 103 26.27 8.56 19.33
N GLU A 104 27.25 9.22 19.94
CA GLU A 104 27.73 9.01 21.30
C GLU A 104 26.86 9.68 22.39
N GLN A 105 26.07 10.69 22.03
CA GLN A 105 25.18 11.44 22.91
C GLN A 105 23.76 10.89 22.81
N LYS A 106 23.54 9.74 23.47
CA LYS A 106 22.26 9.04 23.43
C LYS A 106 21.32 9.51 24.53
N GLU A 107 20.10 9.80 24.16
CA GLU A 107 18.97 10.04 25.06
C GLU A 107 18.17 8.76 25.29
N SER A 108 17.25 8.78 26.25
CA SER A 108 16.36 7.65 26.57
C SER A 108 14.91 8.06 26.44
N MET A 109 14.07 7.14 25.95
CA MET A 109 12.62 7.33 25.92
C MET A 109 11.87 6.02 26.08
N THR A 110 10.57 6.13 26.38
CA THR A 110 9.65 5.01 26.40
C THR A 110 8.80 4.98 25.14
N VAL A 111 8.81 3.85 24.44
CA VAL A 111 7.82 3.53 23.40
C VAL A 111 6.69 2.75 24.07
N THR A 112 5.44 3.20 23.91
CA THR A 112 4.27 2.58 24.56
C THR A 112 3.28 2.10 23.52
N TYR A 113 2.79 0.87 23.69
CA TYR A 113 1.67 0.34 22.95
C TYR A 113 0.39 0.47 23.79
N ASN A 114 -0.64 1.10 23.25
CA ASN A 114 -1.94 1.13 23.89
C ASN A 114 -2.76 -0.06 23.42
N ALA A 115 -2.97 -1.05 24.29
CA ALA A 115 -3.74 -2.24 23.94
C ALA A 115 -5.25 -1.99 23.77
N ALA A 116 -5.77 -0.85 24.26
CA ALA A 116 -7.20 -0.55 24.17
C ALA A 116 -7.61 -0.13 22.75
N ASP A 117 -6.79 0.67 22.08
CA ASP A 117 -7.07 1.19 20.74
C ASP A 117 -6.05 0.74 19.69
N GLY A 118 -4.89 0.22 20.09
CA GLY A 118 -3.81 -0.23 19.20
C GLY A 118 -2.79 0.85 18.84
N SER A 119 -2.81 2.04 19.46
CA SER A 119 -1.88 3.13 19.15
C SER A 119 -0.46 2.86 19.65
N ILE A 120 0.53 3.46 18.99
CA ILE A 120 1.93 3.49 19.42
C ILE A 120 2.32 4.91 19.77
N ALA A 121 2.83 5.14 20.98
CA ALA A 121 3.47 6.40 21.38
C ALA A 121 4.99 6.24 21.38
N PHE A 122 5.70 7.19 20.80
CA PHE A 122 7.15 7.29 20.80
C PHE A 122 7.56 8.52 21.60
N GLY A 123 7.81 8.31 22.90
CA GLY A 123 7.94 9.40 23.87
C GLY A 123 6.61 10.14 24.09
N GLU A 124 6.68 11.41 24.53
CA GLU A 124 5.50 12.24 24.80
C GLU A 124 5.03 13.05 23.58
N GLY A 125 5.87 13.20 22.55
CA GLY A 125 5.62 14.08 21.41
C GLY A 125 4.93 13.43 20.20
N TYR A 126 5.02 12.10 20.06
CA TYR A 126 4.61 11.42 18.83
C TYR A 126 3.68 10.25 19.14
N THR A 127 2.47 10.29 18.58
CA THR A 127 1.48 9.21 18.71
C THR A 127 0.97 8.79 17.35
N PHE A 128 0.98 7.49 17.10
CA PHE A 128 0.57 6.84 15.87
C PHE A 128 -0.68 6.01 16.13
N ALA A 129 -1.81 6.42 15.56
CA ALA A 129 -3.05 5.65 15.61
C ALA A 129 -2.93 4.37 14.76
N PRO A 130 -3.78 3.35 14.97
CA PRO A 130 -3.79 2.17 14.11
C PRO A 130 -3.99 2.48 12.63
N SER A 131 -4.72 3.56 12.32
CA SER A 131 -4.95 4.02 10.94
C SER A 131 -3.68 4.53 10.24
N SER A 132 -2.66 4.95 11.00
CA SER A 132 -1.36 5.38 10.46
C SER A 132 -0.41 4.22 10.21
N ALA A 133 -0.74 3.00 10.65
CA ALA A 133 0.03 1.81 10.31
C ALA A 133 0.09 1.60 8.79
N CYS A 134 1.27 1.22 8.31
CA CYS A 134 1.51 0.89 6.91
C CYS A 134 0.60 -0.26 6.47
N LYS A 135 -0.08 -0.09 5.33
CA LYS A 135 -0.98 -1.07 4.72
C LYS A 135 -0.47 -1.59 3.39
N PHE A 136 0.28 -0.76 2.66
CA PHE A 136 0.85 -1.11 1.36
C PHE A 136 2.29 -0.60 1.27
N VAL A 137 3.06 -1.17 0.36
CA VAL A 137 4.36 -0.63 -0.05
C VAL A 137 4.37 -0.43 -1.55
N GLU A 138 4.86 0.71 -1.99
CA GLU A 138 5.04 1.08 -3.40
C GLU A 138 6.49 0.87 -3.81
N ILE A 139 6.71 0.25 -4.97
CA ILE A 139 8.05 0.05 -5.51
C ILE A 139 8.57 1.35 -6.16
N ILE A 140 9.77 1.78 -5.77
CA ILE A 140 10.33 3.07 -6.21
C ILE A 140 11.11 2.95 -7.52
N LYS A 141 11.68 1.77 -7.83
CA LYS A 141 12.52 1.52 -9.00
C LYS A 141 12.04 0.32 -9.81
N SER A 142 12.32 0.31 -11.11
CA SER A 142 12.07 -0.84 -11.96
C SER A 142 13.04 -1.99 -11.69
N ASP A 143 12.62 -3.20 -12.07
CA ASP A 143 13.39 -4.44 -11.92
C ASP A 143 13.84 -4.78 -10.49
N VAL A 144 13.03 -4.39 -9.50
CA VAL A 144 13.28 -4.70 -8.09
C VAL A 144 12.93 -6.16 -7.80
N ASN A 145 13.90 -6.91 -7.30
CA ASN A 145 13.66 -8.31 -6.92
C ASN A 145 12.78 -8.38 -5.66
N ILE A 146 11.64 -9.03 -5.78
CA ILE A 146 10.90 -9.58 -4.65
C ILE A 146 11.49 -10.97 -4.38
N ARG A 147 11.85 -11.26 -3.12
CA ARG A 147 12.60 -12.46 -2.72
C ARG A 147 11.81 -13.36 -1.77
N THR A 148 12.22 -14.62 -1.67
CA THR A 148 11.64 -15.60 -0.72
C THR A 148 11.99 -15.33 0.76
N ALA A 149 13.07 -14.59 1.01
CA ALA A 149 13.53 -14.19 2.35
C ALA A 149 14.36 -12.89 2.26
N PRO A 150 14.46 -12.11 3.36
CA PRO A 150 15.30 -10.92 3.40
C PRO A 150 16.78 -11.24 3.11
N VAL A 151 17.44 -10.37 2.35
CA VAL A 151 18.89 -10.41 2.04
C VAL A 151 19.34 -11.62 1.20
N THR A 152 19.12 -12.84 1.68
CA THR A 152 19.65 -14.10 1.12
C THR A 152 18.64 -14.89 0.29
N GLY A 153 17.37 -14.49 0.28
CA GLY A 153 16.33 -15.19 -0.46
C GLY A 153 16.51 -15.13 -1.97
N ALA A 154 16.10 -16.19 -2.66
CA ALA A 154 16.07 -16.21 -4.12
C ALA A 154 14.99 -15.24 -4.65
N PRO A 155 15.23 -14.54 -5.77
CA PRO A 155 14.19 -13.76 -6.44
C PRO A 155 13.02 -14.66 -6.89
N VAL A 156 11.79 -14.25 -6.59
CA VAL A 156 10.56 -14.90 -7.07
C VAL A 156 9.92 -14.15 -8.23
N MET A 157 10.09 -12.82 -8.26
CA MET A 157 9.65 -11.97 -9.36
C MET A 157 10.45 -10.65 -9.39
N LYS A 158 10.39 -9.96 -10.52
CA LYS A 158 10.82 -8.56 -10.65
C LYS A 158 9.59 -7.66 -10.61
N ALA A 159 9.57 -6.73 -9.68
CA ALA A 159 8.57 -5.68 -9.61
C ALA A 159 9.05 -4.42 -10.33
N GLN A 160 8.12 -3.72 -10.93
CA GLN A 160 8.34 -2.47 -11.65
C GLN A 160 7.98 -1.27 -10.76
N ALA A 161 8.54 -0.10 -11.09
CA ALA A 161 8.23 1.13 -10.38
C ALA A 161 6.72 1.41 -10.39
N GLY A 162 6.20 1.92 -9.28
CA GLY A 162 4.78 2.22 -9.08
C GLY A 162 3.91 1.02 -8.71
N MET A 163 4.40 -0.22 -8.81
CA MET A 163 3.64 -1.39 -8.34
C MET A 163 3.46 -1.31 -6.82
N THR A 164 2.26 -1.63 -6.33
CA THR A 164 1.93 -1.61 -4.90
C THR A 164 1.59 -2.99 -4.36
N PHE A 165 2.11 -3.34 -3.18
CA PHE A 165 1.88 -4.64 -2.57
C PHE A 165 1.36 -4.48 -1.15
N ALA A 166 0.39 -5.31 -0.75
CA ALA A 166 -0.13 -5.28 0.61
C ALA A 166 1.00 -5.61 1.61
N TYR A 167 1.16 -4.76 2.60
CA TYR A 167 2.17 -4.89 3.65
C TYR A 167 1.76 -5.98 4.63
N ALA A 168 2.68 -6.90 4.92
CA ALA A 168 2.46 -8.03 5.82
C ALA A 168 3.45 -8.06 7.00
N GLY A 169 4.36 -7.08 7.10
CA GLY A 169 5.28 -6.95 8.22
C GLY A 169 6.67 -6.47 7.83
N LEU A 170 7.51 -6.32 8.85
CA LEU A 170 8.91 -5.92 8.73
C LEU A 170 9.79 -7.08 9.23
N ASP A 171 10.77 -7.47 8.42
CA ASP A 171 11.74 -8.50 8.79
C ASP A 171 13.13 -8.11 8.29
N LYS A 172 14.11 -8.01 9.19
CA LYS A 172 15.49 -7.62 8.87
C LYS A 172 15.63 -6.31 8.06
N GLY A 173 14.73 -5.35 8.29
CA GLY A 173 14.65 -4.09 7.52
C GLY A 173 13.95 -4.19 6.16
N TRP A 174 13.54 -5.38 5.75
CA TRP A 174 12.78 -5.66 4.53
C TRP A 174 11.29 -5.68 4.80
N TYR A 175 10.49 -5.20 3.85
CA TYR A 175 9.05 -5.33 3.92
C TYR A 175 8.63 -6.70 3.43
N LYS A 176 7.93 -7.44 4.29
CA LYS A 176 7.17 -8.63 3.90
C LYS A 176 5.90 -8.14 3.21
N VAL A 177 5.60 -8.70 2.05
CA VAL A 177 4.48 -8.29 1.20
C VAL A 177 3.66 -9.48 0.74
N SER A 178 2.37 -9.27 0.49
CA SER A 178 1.48 -10.27 -0.09
C SER A 178 1.38 -10.09 -1.61
N LEU A 179 1.63 -11.17 -2.35
CA LEU A 179 1.60 -11.21 -3.81
C LEU A 179 0.20 -11.56 -4.33
N ALA A 180 -0.03 -11.32 -5.63
CA ALA A 180 -1.33 -11.54 -6.26
C ALA A 180 -1.78 -13.01 -6.26
N ASP A 181 -0.84 -13.94 -6.19
CA ASP A 181 -1.10 -15.39 -6.09
C ASP A 181 -1.36 -15.87 -4.65
N GLY A 182 -1.38 -14.95 -3.67
CA GLY A 182 -1.58 -15.24 -2.25
C GLY A 182 -0.30 -15.66 -1.50
N THR A 183 0.83 -15.80 -2.19
CA THR A 183 2.11 -16.06 -1.53
C THR A 183 2.68 -14.78 -0.90
N THR A 184 3.72 -14.93 -0.07
CA THR A 184 4.44 -13.80 0.52
C THR A 184 5.82 -13.65 -0.08
N GLY A 185 6.25 -12.42 -0.30
CA GLY A 185 7.61 -12.08 -0.70
C GLY A 185 8.22 -11.02 0.20
N TYR A 186 9.50 -10.71 -0.04
CA TYR A 186 10.24 -9.68 0.68
C TYR A 186 10.87 -8.69 -0.30
N VAL A 187 10.69 -7.39 -0.03
CA VAL A 187 11.32 -6.29 -0.78
C VAL A 187 12.18 -5.44 0.15
N SER A 188 13.32 -4.97 -0.35
CA SER A 188 14.22 -4.11 0.43
C SER A 188 13.49 -2.81 0.80
N GLY A 189 13.61 -2.39 2.06
CA GLY A 189 13.05 -1.13 2.52
C GLY A 189 13.65 0.11 1.85
N GLU A 190 14.82 0.00 1.22
CA GLU A 190 15.48 1.07 0.45
C GLU A 190 14.92 1.22 -0.97
N LEU A 191 14.15 0.24 -1.43
CA LEU A 191 13.61 0.18 -2.80
C LEU A 191 12.08 0.29 -2.83
N ALA A 192 11.47 0.58 -1.69
CA ALA A 192 10.03 0.64 -1.53
C ALA A 192 9.62 1.75 -0.55
N ASN A 193 8.52 2.43 -0.86
CA ASN A 193 7.92 3.47 -0.05
C ASN A 193 6.72 2.89 0.74
N PRO A 194 6.69 2.94 2.09
CA PRO A 194 5.53 2.51 2.85
C PRO A 194 4.35 3.48 2.67
N LEU A 195 3.13 2.95 2.65
CA LEU A 195 1.89 3.70 2.44
C LEU A 195 0.89 3.42 3.57
N SER A 196 0.31 4.47 4.14
CA SER A 196 -0.77 4.41 5.14
C SER A 196 -1.87 5.42 4.80
N GLY A 197 -2.95 5.43 5.59
CA GLY A 197 -4.02 6.43 5.46
C GLY A 197 -4.53 6.58 4.03
N GLU A 198 -4.64 7.83 3.56
CA GLU A 198 -5.18 8.12 2.23
C GLU A 198 -4.26 7.75 1.07
N ALA A 199 -2.95 7.61 1.31
CA ALA A 199 -2.02 7.11 0.29
C ALA A 199 -2.18 5.59 0.05
N SER A 200 -2.91 4.89 0.92
CA SER A 200 -3.18 3.45 0.82
C SER A 200 -4.49 3.09 0.09
N ARG A 201 -5.10 4.07 -0.59
CA ARG A 201 -6.31 3.90 -1.42
C ARG A 201 -6.14 4.53 -2.79
N ILE A 202 -6.97 4.09 -3.74
CA ILE A 202 -7.13 4.73 -5.04
C ILE A 202 -8.09 5.91 -4.88
N PRO A 203 -7.70 7.14 -5.25
CA PRO A 203 -8.59 8.29 -5.17
C PRO A 203 -9.67 8.24 -6.26
N ASP A 204 -10.84 8.81 -5.99
CA ASP A 204 -12.02 8.63 -6.87
C ASP A 204 -11.82 9.20 -8.28
N GLU A 205 -11.06 10.29 -8.42
CA GLU A 205 -10.70 10.87 -9.71
C GLU A 205 -9.86 9.94 -10.59
N ALA A 206 -9.16 8.96 -10.01
CA ALA A 206 -8.37 8.01 -10.79
C ALA A 206 -9.27 7.12 -11.67
N PHE A 207 -10.49 6.81 -11.25
CA PHE A 207 -11.39 5.93 -12.00
C PHE A 207 -11.97 6.54 -13.28
N GLY A 208 -11.71 7.82 -13.56
CA GLY A 208 -11.99 8.45 -14.85
C GLY A 208 -10.76 8.55 -15.76
N ARG A 209 -9.59 8.07 -15.33
CA ARG A 209 -8.36 8.14 -16.13
C ARG A 209 -8.41 7.18 -17.32
N SER A 210 -7.71 7.59 -18.37
CA SER A 210 -7.41 6.76 -19.52
C SER A 210 -5.96 6.95 -19.93
N GLY A 211 -5.41 5.97 -20.62
CA GLY A 211 -4.03 6.04 -21.07
C GLY A 211 -3.66 4.92 -22.03
N GLN A 212 -2.37 4.82 -22.30
CA GLN A 212 -1.80 3.86 -23.23
C GLN A 212 -0.50 3.27 -22.71
N TYR A 213 -0.25 2.01 -23.05
CA TYR A 213 1.06 1.38 -22.92
C TYR A 213 1.33 0.48 -24.13
N VAL A 214 2.60 0.20 -24.39
CA VAL A 214 3.03 -0.69 -25.48
C VAL A 214 3.52 -2.00 -24.87
N SER A 215 3.20 -3.14 -25.48
CA SER A 215 3.72 -4.46 -25.13
C SER A 215 5.26 -4.54 -25.22
N ASP A 216 5.87 -5.53 -24.56
CA ASP A 216 7.35 -5.63 -24.48
C ASP A 216 8.01 -5.89 -25.84
N ASP A 217 7.27 -6.47 -26.78
CA ASP A 217 7.71 -6.71 -28.15
C ASP A 217 7.62 -5.46 -29.05
N ASN A 218 7.20 -4.32 -28.50
CA ASN A 218 6.96 -3.05 -29.21
C ASN A 218 5.98 -3.16 -30.40
N SER A 219 5.15 -4.20 -30.45
CA SER A 219 4.27 -4.47 -31.58
C SER A 219 2.81 -4.11 -31.32
N THR A 220 2.39 -4.04 -30.04
CA THR A 220 0.99 -3.87 -29.66
C THR A 220 0.81 -2.66 -28.75
N LEU A 221 -0.01 -1.70 -29.19
CA LEU A 221 -0.51 -0.60 -28.40
C LEU A 221 -1.78 -1.04 -27.67
N HIS A 222 -1.79 -0.82 -26.36
CA HIS A 222 -2.93 -1.03 -25.48
C HIS A 222 -3.49 0.33 -25.08
N SER A 223 -4.73 0.62 -25.44
CA SER A 223 -5.46 1.79 -24.92
C SER A 223 -6.34 1.35 -23.77
N VAL A 224 -6.18 1.98 -22.62
CA VAL A 224 -6.80 1.62 -21.35
C VAL A 224 -7.77 2.71 -20.91
N ASP A 225 -8.95 2.30 -20.47
CA ASP A 225 -9.96 3.17 -19.88
C ASP A 225 -10.52 2.49 -18.61
N PHE A 226 -10.67 3.26 -17.53
CA PHE A 226 -11.23 2.79 -16.27
C PHE A 226 -12.63 3.35 -16.04
N MET A 227 -13.44 2.62 -15.27
CA MET A 227 -14.74 3.08 -14.80
C MET A 227 -15.10 2.42 -13.48
N ARG A 228 -15.66 3.17 -12.54
CA ARG A 228 -16.20 2.66 -11.28
C ARG A 228 -17.73 2.82 -11.24
N LYS A 229 -18.43 1.77 -10.81
CA LYS A 229 -19.88 1.75 -10.55
C LYS A 229 -20.13 1.14 -9.17
N GLY A 230 -20.31 1.99 -8.17
CA GLY A 230 -20.39 1.55 -6.77
C GLY A 230 -19.10 0.83 -6.34
N ASP A 231 -19.24 -0.41 -5.87
CA ASP A 231 -18.12 -1.25 -5.43
C ASP A 231 -17.43 -2.02 -6.57
N VAL A 232 -17.96 -1.92 -7.79
CA VAL A 232 -17.43 -2.61 -8.97
C VAL A 232 -16.56 -1.65 -9.78
N VAL A 233 -15.41 -2.16 -10.21
CA VAL A 233 -14.53 -1.47 -11.16
C VAL A 233 -14.46 -2.26 -12.46
N TYR A 234 -14.34 -1.52 -13.56
CA TYR A 234 -14.10 -2.06 -14.88
C TYR A 234 -12.85 -1.42 -15.47
N MET A 235 -12.17 -2.20 -16.31
CA MET A 235 -11.10 -1.72 -17.16
C MET A 235 -11.34 -2.23 -18.57
N SER A 236 -11.31 -1.33 -19.55
CA SER A 236 -11.28 -1.69 -20.96
C SER A 236 -9.85 -1.59 -21.47
N VAL A 237 -9.43 -2.59 -22.25
CA VAL A 237 -8.15 -2.59 -22.95
C VAL A 237 -8.42 -2.84 -24.43
N ALA A 238 -8.29 -1.80 -25.24
CA ALA A 238 -8.34 -1.89 -26.70
C ALA A 238 -6.95 -2.24 -27.25
N HIS A 239 -6.89 -3.26 -28.10
CA HIS A 239 -5.65 -3.82 -28.64
C HIS A 239 -5.46 -3.42 -30.10
N SER A 240 -4.32 -2.80 -30.40
CA SER A 240 -3.95 -2.40 -31.76
C SER A 240 -2.52 -2.79 -32.07
N HIS A 241 -2.28 -3.53 -33.14
CA HIS A 241 -0.91 -3.74 -33.62
C HIS A 241 -0.41 -2.54 -34.40
N VAL A 242 0.82 -2.15 -34.10
CA VAL A 242 1.53 -1.05 -34.72
C VAL A 242 2.66 -1.63 -35.57
N ASN A 243 2.57 -1.42 -36.88
CA ASN A 243 3.70 -1.68 -37.76
C ASN A 243 4.67 -0.49 -37.67
N VAL A 244 5.74 -0.67 -36.90
CA VAL A 244 6.75 0.38 -36.66
C VAL A 244 7.45 0.86 -37.92
N ASN A 245 7.53 0.03 -38.97
CA ASN A 245 8.19 0.39 -40.22
C ASN A 245 7.32 1.27 -41.12
N THR A 246 6.00 1.06 -41.07
CA THR A 246 5.06 1.78 -41.94
C THR A 246 4.21 2.82 -41.20
N GLY A 247 4.30 2.87 -39.87
CA GLY A 247 3.41 3.67 -39.02
C GLY A 247 1.94 3.25 -39.07
N SER A 248 1.62 2.08 -39.64
CA SER A 248 0.22 1.64 -39.77
C SER A 248 -0.27 0.97 -38.49
N MET A 249 -1.52 1.22 -38.15
CA MET A 249 -2.16 0.64 -36.97
C MET A 249 -3.36 -0.21 -37.37
N ARG A 250 -3.47 -1.41 -36.80
CA ARG A 250 -4.62 -2.30 -36.99
C ARG A 250 -5.21 -2.68 -35.64
N TYR A 251 -6.46 -2.30 -35.43
CA TYR A 251 -7.24 -2.68 -34.27
C TYR A 251 -7.70 -4.14 -34.34
N TYR A 252 -7.67 -4.84 -33.20
CA TYR A 252 -8.00 -6.27 -33.10
C TYR A 252 -9.17 -6.59 -32.18
N GLY A 253 -9.60 -5.63 -31.36
CA GLY A 253 -10.69 -5.82 -30.41
C GLY A 253 -10.37 -5.22 -29.05
N THR A 254 -11.34 -5.36 -28.16
CA THR A 254 -11.30 -4.86 -26.80
C THR A 254 -11.52 -6.00 -25.83
N THR A 255 -10.79 -5.98 -24.73
CA THR A 255 -11.07 -6.79 -23.54
C THR A 255 -11.63 -5.90 -22.45
N ILE A 256 -12.82 -6.22 -21.93
CA ILE A 256 -13.37 -5.58 -20.73
C ILE A 256 -13.16 -6.51 -19.54
N TYR A 257 -12.53 -5.99 -18.50
CA TYR A 257 -12.36 -6.65 -17.21
C TYR A 257 -13.35 -6.10 -16.19
N LYS A 258 -13.84 -6.98 -15.31
CA LYS A 258 -14.69 -6.62 -14.16
C LYS A 258 -14.08 -7.14 -12.86
N GLY A 259 -14.04 -6.27 -11.86
CA GLY A 259 -13.31 -6.51 -10.62
C GLY A 259 -13.77 -5.64 -9.46
N LYS A 260 -12.93 -5.60 -8.43
CA LYS A 260 -13.11 -4.79 -7.22
C LYS A 260 -11.83 -4.03 -6.87
N VAL A 261 -11.99 -2.96 -6.10
CA VAL A 261 -10.88 -2.23 -5.47
C VAL A 261 -10.39 -3.00 -4.24
N ASP A 262 -9.08 -3.07 -4.06
CA ASP A 262 -8.40 -3.63 -2.91
C ASP A 262 -7.21 -2.73 -2.53
N GLY A 263 -7.49 -1.72 -1.70
CA GLY A 263 -6.52 -0.68 -1.34
C GLY A 263 -6.01 0.07 -2.58
N CYS A 264 -4.69 0.01 -2.82
CA CYS A 264 -4.05 0.58 -4.02
C CYS A 264 -4.09 -0.34 -5.25
N ARG A 265 -4.94 -1.38 -5.26
CA ARG A 265 -5.00 -2.37 -6.35
C ARG A 265 -6.41 -2.49 -6.90
N LEU A 266 -6.49 -2.88 -8.16
CA LEU A 266 -7.71 -3.38 -8.80
C LEU A 266 -7.53 -4.87 -9.04
N VAL A 267 -8.46 -5.68 -8.58
CA VAL A 267 -8.42 -7.14 -8.75
C VAL A 267 -9.59 -7.56 -9.64
N PHE A 268 -9.27 -7.90 -10.88
CA PHE A 268 -10.23 -8.36 -11.88
C PHE A 268 -10.36 -9.88 -11.86
N THR A 269 -11.60 -10.36 -11.92
CA THR A 269 -11.92 -11.79 -11.82
C THR A 269 -12.81 -12.29 -12.96
N LYS A 270 -13.30 -11.37 -13.79
CA LYS A 270 -14.07 -11.67 -14.99
C LYS A 270 -13.57 -10.87 -16.17
N LYS A 271 -13.72 -11.40 -17.38
CA LYS A 271 -13.49 -10.67 -18.63
C LYS A 271 -14.53 -10.93 -19.71
N LEU A 272 -14.62 -10.01 -20.67
CA LEU A 272 -15.37 -10.12 -21.92
C LEU A 272 -14.49 -9.63 -23.06
N ASP A 273 -14.19 -10.51 -24.01
CA ASP A 273 -13.46 -10.17 -25.23
C ASP A 273 -14.46 -9.88 -26.36
N GLY A 274 -14.18 -8.90 -27.21
CA GLY A 274 -14.90 -8.75 -28.46
C GLY A 274 -14.46 -7.57 -29.31
N PHE A 275 -14.82 -7.61 -30.60
CA PHE A 275 -14.34 -6.62 -31.58
C PHE A 275 -14.98 -5.24 -31.42
N ASN A 276 -16.24 -5.14 -31.01
CA ASN A 276 -16.95 -3.85 -30.87
C ASN A 276 -17.50 -3.65 -29.45
N VAL A 277 -16.83 -4.21 -28.45
CA VAL A 277 -17.27 -4.08 -27.06
C VAL A 277 -16.80 -2.73 -26.53
N VAL A 278 -17.73 -1.95 -25.97
CA VAL A 278 -17.47 -0.62 -25.43
C VAL A 278 -17.70 -0.63 -23.93
N LEU A 279 -16.84 0.09 -23.20
CA LEU A 279 -17.00 0.27 -21.76
C LEU A 279 -18.02 1.37 -21.48
N ASP A 280 -19.28 0.98 -21.33
CA ASP A 280 -20.37 1.91 -21.03
C ASP A 280 -21.36 1.33 -19.99
N SER A 281 -22.55 1.94 -19.88
CA SER A 281 -23.62 1.46 -19.01
C SER A 281 -24.17 0.08 -19.37
N GLY A 282 -23.95 -0.41 -20.59
CA GLY A 282 -24.58 -1.59 -21.19
C GLY A 282 -23.67 -2.82 -21.34
N VAL A 283 -22.54 -2.91 -20.63
CA VAL A 283 -21.71 -4.13 -20.59
C VAL A 283 -22.57 -5.32 -20.16
N ASP A 284 -22.72 -6.31 -21.04
CA ASP A 284 -23.46 -7.54 -20.75
C ASP A 284 -22.64 -8.45 -19.82
N GLU A 285 -22.88 -8.28 -18.52
CA GLU A 285 -22.21 -9.05 -17.48
C GLU A 285 -22.51 -10.56 -17.55
N GLY A 286 -23.65 -10.95 -18.12
CA GLY A 286 -24.04 -12.35 -18.29
C GLY A 286 -23.15 -13.10 -19.27
N SER A 287 -22.51 -12.38 -20.20
CA SER A 287 -21.59 -12.93 -21.20
C SER A 287 -20.13 -12.95 -20.74
N MET A 288 -19.82 -12.46 -19.53
CA MET A 288 -18.44 -12.45 -19.02
C MET A 288 -18.00 -13.83 -18.52
N THR A 289 -16.73 -14.15 -18.76
CA THR A 289 -16.09 -15.40 -18.32
C THR A 289 -15.20 -15.17 -17.10
N ASP A 290 -15.10 -16.17 -16.22
CA ASP A 290 -14.21 -16.10 -15.05
C ASP A 290 -12.73 -16.26 -15.47
N ILE A 291 -11.85 -15.54 -14.77
CA ILE A 291 -10.40 -15.58 -14.98
C ILE A 291 -9.66 -15.79 -13.67
N LYS A 292 -8.40 -16.24 -13.77
CA LYS A 292 -7.48 -16.09 -12.65
C LYS A 292 -7.37 -14.60 -12.28
N PRO A 293 -7.24 -14.25 -10.99
CA PRO A 293 -7.14 -12.86 -10.57
C PRO A 293 -6.09 -12.10 -11.36
N TYR A 294 -6.52 -11.04 -12.03
CA TYR A 294 -5.67 -10.12 -12.77
C TYR A 294 -5.57 -8.82 -11.99
N THR A 295 -4.35 -8.47 -11.58
CA THR A 295 -4.10 -7.32 -10.68
C THR A 295 -3.51 -6.16 -11.47
N VAL A 296 -4.16 -5.01 -11.37
CA VAL A 296 -3.64 -3.71 -11.79
C VAL A 296 -3.30 -2.90 -10.55
N TYR A 297 -2.21 -2.16 -10.59
CA TYR A 297 -1.72 -1.39 -9.45
C TYR A 297 -1.96 0.09 -9.67
N TYR A 298 -2.26 0.81 -8.61
CA TYR A 298 -2.22 2.27 -8.60
C TYR A 298 -0.94 2.71 -7.90
N SER A 299 -0.24 3.67 -8.49
CA SER A 299 0.96 4.32 -7.97
C SER A 299 0.56 5.68 -7.38
N PRO A 300 0.48 5.82 -6.04
CA PRO A 300 0.21 7.12 -5.43
C PRO A 300 1.26 8.17 -5.79
N THR A 301 2.53 7.77 -5.89
CA THR A 301 3.64 8.67 -6.25
C THR A 301 3.45 9.29 -7.64
N ASN A 302 2.97 8.51 -8.61
CA ASN A 302 2.74 8.98 -9.98
C ASN A 302 1.29 9.42 -10.23
N ALA A 303 0.41 9.26 -9.23
CA ALA A 303 -1.02 9.44 -9.30
C ALA A 303 -1.72 8.67 -10.45
N ASP A 304 -1.17 7.54 -10.90
CA ASP A 304 -1.64 6.84 -12.12
C ASP A 304 -1.49 5.31 -12.01
N PHE A 305 -2.07 4.58 -12.96
CA PHE A 305 -2.10 3.11 -12.95
C PHE A 305 -0.87 2.47 -13.61
N VAL A 306 -0.44 1.36 -13.04
CA VAL A 306 0.50 0.39 -13.61
C VAL A 306 -0.28 -0.83 -14.10
N VAL A 307 -0.34 -0.99 -15.42
CA VAL A 307 -0.98 -2.12 -16.10
C VAL A 307 0.11 -2.97 -16.74
N ASP A 308 0.11 -4.28 -16.49
CA ASP A 308 1.15 -5.21 -16.97
C ASP A 308 2.59 -4.76 -16.68
N GLY A 309 2.80 -4.18 -15.49
CA GLY A 309 4.10 -3.65 -15.07
C GLY A 309 4.50 -2.33 -15.73
N LYS A 310 3.59 -1.69 -16.48
CA LYS A 310 3.85 -0.43 -17.18
C LYS A 310 2.92 0.67 -16.72
N MET A 311 3.49 1.83 -16.40
CA MET A 311 2.71 3.05 -16.22
C MET A 311 1.95 3.36 -17.51
N ILE A 312 0.65 3.60 -17.40
CA ILE A 312 -0.10 4.14 -18.53
C ILE A 312 0.32 5.59 -18.77
N LYS A 313 0.43 5.97 -20.04
CA LYS A 313 0.71 7.35 -20.46
C LYS A 313 -0.56 7.98 -20.98
N ALA A 314 -0.71 9.30 -20.83
CA ALA A 314 -1.82 10.02 -21.45
C ALA A 314 -1.88 9.71 -22.96
N LYS A 315 -3.09 9.58 -23.50
CA LYS A 315 -3.30 9.31 -24.93
C LYS A 315 -2.69 10.47 -25.73
N SER A 316 -1.68 10.18 -26.55
CA SER A 316 -1.13 11.13 -27.50
C SER A 316 -2.10 11.23 -28.68
N PHE A 317 -2.67 12.42 -28.91
CA PHE A 317 -3.49 12.71 -30.08
C PHE A 317 -2.61 13.09 -31.28
#